data_AF-A0A7J4NNY7-F1
#
_entry.id   AF-A0A7J4NNY7-F1
#
_cell.length_a   1.000
_cell.length_b   1.000
_cell.length_c   1.000
_cell.angle_alpha   90.00
_cell.angle_beta   90.00
_cell.angle_gamma   90.00
#
_symmetry.space_group_name_H-M   'P 1'
#
loop_
_entity.id
_entity.type
_entity.pdbx_description
1 polymer ?
#
loop_
_entity_poly.entity_id
_entity_poly.type
_entity_poly.pdbx_seq_one_letter_code
_entity_poly.pdbx_strand_id
1 'polypeptide(L)'
;MADDVELQEEGTKTLHLKALRIQWQIVAIQTIATLALIWLYLQLGSNFGACDAAHVDSEGAQLWCPALDHTLTLDMFENMLGSESGDSGFDLPLPDFLTGQGNEGPGRYYMPIILCGLLTAGWVFLNLQAPQLRRKVVLGGLIALILFLAGRLLLGWFWGMLTDWELYLPISSDVSRNHAETLVYPLVLYTQIFIVALFMIPVWTGMMGIWGLSRRMIGWSLGTTLVYLGIHALLSFEAVTVYFDLGLRPISPQISNEMVLGGLVSETIWPLLLMA
;
A
#
# COMPACT_ATOMS: atom_id res chain seq x y z
N MET A 1 -67.72 -11.90 5.41
CA MET A 1 -66.75 -11.81 6.52
C MET A 1 -65.50 -12.48 6.03
N ALA A 2 -64.69 -11.73 5.29
CA ALA A 2 -63.37 -12.15 4.84
C ALA A 2 -62.40 -11.41 5.75
N ASP A 3 -61.56 -12.17 6.46
CA ASP A 3 -60.45 -11.66 7.24
C ASP A 3 -59.51 -10.88 6.33
N ASP A 4 -59.41 -9.58 6.57
CA ASP A 4 -58.24 -8.81 6.17
C ASP A 4 -57.12 -9.21 7.12
N VAL A 5 -56.32 -10.19 6.69
CA VAL A 5 -55.03 -10.49 7.30
C VAL A 5 -54.12 -9.30 7.02
N GLU A 6 -53.97 -8.43 8.01
CA GLU A 6 -52.95 -7.39 8.02
C GLU A 6 -51.59 -8.06 7.81
N LEU A 7 -51.00 -7.84 6.63
CA LEU A 7 -49.59 -8.08 6.41
C LEU A 7 -48.84 -7.24 7.44
N GLN A 8 -48.25 -7.92 8.41
CA GLN A 8 -47.35 -7.37 9.40
C GLN A 8 -46.23 -6.63 8.66
N GLU A 9 -46.41 -5.32 8.45
CA GLU A 9 -45.37 -4.42 7.99
C GLU A 9 -44.23 -4.53 9.01
N GLU A 10 -43.19 -5.29 8.66
CA GLU A 10 -41.90 -5.20 9.30
C GLU A 10 -41.51 -3.72 9.29
N GLY A 11 -41.65 -3.10 10.46
CA GLY A 11 -41.38 -1.70 10.65
C GLY A 11 -40.04 -1.37 10.03
N THR A 12 -40.06 -0.53 9.02
CA THR A 12 -38.89 0.12 8.45
C THR A 12 -38.32 1.06 9.51
N LYS A 13 -37.69 0.48 10.54
CA LYS A 13 -36.83 1.19 11.47
C LYS A 13 -35.77 1.83 10.61
N THR A 14 -35.91 3.13 10.40
CA THR A 14 -34.92 3.95 9.72
C THR A 14 -33.61 3.71 10.45
N LEU A 15 -32.73 2.98 9.77
CA LEU A 15 -31.56 2.35 10.35
C LEU A 15 -30.57 3.48 10.62
N HIS A 16 -30.64 4.06 11.81
CA HIS A 16 -29.75 5.13 12.23
C HIS A 16 -28.33 4.52 12.31
N LEU A 17 -27.57 4.62 11.21
CA LEU A 17 -26.26 3.99 11.03
C LEU A 17 -25.28 4.26 12.18
N LYS A 18 -25.47 5.38 12.88
CA LYS A 18 -24.70 5.75 14.07
C LYS A 18 -24.91 4.81 15.26
N ALA A 19 -26.15 4.34 15.47
CA ALA A 19 -26.48 3.40 16.55
C ALA A 19 -26.09 1.97 16.21
N LEU A 20 -26.19 1.58 14.93
CA LEU A 20 -25.80 0.26 14.46
C LEU A 20 -24.29 0.00 14.64
N ARG A 21 -23.43 0.99 14.35
CA ARG A 21 -21.96 0.87 14.45
C ARG A 21 -21.41 0.67 15.87
N ILE A 22 -22.24 0.85 16.89
CA ILE A 22 -21.86 0.74 18.32
C ILE A 22 -22.35 -0.57 18.92
N GLN A 23 -23.16 -1.35 18.18
CA GLN A 23 -23.61 -2.65 18.66
C GLN A 23 -22.42 -3.62 18.77
N TRP A 24 -22.27 -4.23 19.93
CA TRP A 24 -21.18 -5.17 20.23
C TRP A 24 -21.07 -6.32 19.23
N GLN A 25 -22.19 -6.81 18.70
CA GLN A 25 -22.21 -7.85 17.66
C GLN A 25 -21.48 -7.41 16.38
N ILE A 26 -21.66 -6.15 15.98
CA ILE A 26 -21.07 -5.61 14.75
C ILE A 26 -19.59 -5.30 14.97
N VAL A 27 -19.25 -4.74 16.13
CA VAL A 27 -17.85 -4.50 16.51
C VAL A 27 -17.08 -5.83 16.54
N ALA A 28 -17.66 -6.90 17.11
CA ALA A 28 -17.05 -8.22 17.11
C ALA A 28 -16.76 -8.73 15.69
N ILE A 29 -17.75 -8.67 14.78
CA ILE A 29 -17.56 -9.06 13.38
C ILE A 29 -16.49 -8.20 12.69
N GLN A 30 -16.49 -6.88 12.93
CA GLN A 30 -15.50 -5.96 12.37
C GLN A 30 -14.09 -6.31 12.85
N THR A 31 -13.90 -6.62 14.14
CA THR A 31 -12.60 -7.03 14.68
C THR A 31 -12.12 -8.35 14.07
N ILE A 32 -12.98 -9.36 13.94
CA ILE A 32 -12.65 -10.63 13.30
C ILE A 32 -12.28 -10.40 11.83
N ALA A 33 -13.06 -9.59 11.11
CA ALA A 33 -12.78 -9.25 9.72
C ALA A 33 -11.44 -8.51 9.56
N THR A 34 -11.08 -7.61 10.48
CA THR A 34 -9.77 -6.94 10.45
C THR A 34 -8.62 -7.90 10.72
N LEU A 35 -8.76 -8.82 11.66
CA LEU A 35 -7.75 -9.84 11.93
C LEU A 35 -7.59 -10.78 10.73
N ALA A 36 -8.70 -11.18 10.09
CA ALA A 36 -8.66 -11.98 8.87
C ALA A 36 -7.99 -11.24 7.70
N LEU A 37 -8.26 -9.95 7.52
CA LEU A 37 -7.60 -9.12 6.50
C LEU A 37 -6.09 -9.01 6.75
N ILE A 38 -5.68 -8.73 7.98
CA ILE A 38 -4.27 -8.64 8.37
C ILE A 38 -3.59 -10.00 8.15
N TRP A 39 -4.23 -11.09 8.60
CA TRP A 39 -3.71 -12.44 8.41
C TRP A 39 -3.52 -12.79 6.94
N LEU A 40 -4.52 -12.50 6.11
CA LEU A 40 -4.43 -12.71 4.66
C LEU A 40 -3.26 -11.93 4.06
N TYR A 41 -3.09 -10.67 4.46
CA TYR A 41 -2.02 -9.83 3.93
C TYR A 41 -0.63 -10.32 4.37
N LEU A 42 -0.46 -10.73 5.62
CA LEU A 42 0.80 -11.31 6.11
C LEU A 42 1.13 -12.62 5.39
N GLN A 43 0.12 -13.45 5.12
CA GLN A 43 0.29 -14.69 4.33
C GLN A 43 0.65 -14.37 2.87
N LEU A 44 0.10 -13.30 2.29
CA LEU A 44 0.50 -12.85 0.96
C LEU A 44 1.96 -12.39 0.96
N GLY A 45 2.37 -11.59 1.94
CA GLY A 45 3.76 -11.15 2.09
C GLY A 45 4.73 -12.31 2.30
N SER A 46 4.36 -13.33 3.07
CA SER A 46 5.24 -14.50 3.28
C SER A 46 5.44 -15.34 2.00
N ASN A 47 4.45 -15.39 1.11
CA ASN A 47 4.52 -16.20 -0.11
C ASN A 47 5.06 -15.43 -1.32
N PHE A 48 4.72 -14.14 -1.43
CA PHE A 48 4.99 -13.31 -2.60
C PHE A 48 5.89 -12.10 -2.31
N GLY A 49 6.31 -11.88 -1.05
CA GLY A 49 7.11 -10.75 -0.60
C GLY A 49 8.63 -10.96 -0.64
N ALA A 50 9.12 -12.08 -1.19
CA ALA A 50 10.54 -12.35 -1.31
C ALA A 50 10.95 -12.56 -2.76
N CYS A 51 12.11 -12.01 -3.13
CA CYS A 51 12.79 -12.33 -4.39
C CYS A 51 13.35 -13.76 -4.38
N ASP A 52 13.69 -14.27 -5.55
CA ASP A 52 14.46 -15.49 -5.68
C ASP A 52 15.88 -15.29 -5.13
N ALA A 53 16.37 -16.28 -4.39
CA ALA A 53 17.68 -16.21 -3.73
C ALA A 53 18.85 -16.20 -4.74
N ALA A 54 18.60 -16.65 -5.97
CA ALA A 54 19.58 -16.62 -7.06
C ALA A 54 19.68 -15.25 -7.75
N HIS A 55 18.74 -14.31 -7.49
CA HIS A 55 18.70 -13.00 -8.13
C HIS A 55 19.58 -11.99 -7.37
N VAL A 56 20.89 -12.21 -7.48
CA VAL A 56 21.94 -11.42 -6.83
C VAL A 56 22.93 -10.86 -7.84
N ASP A 57 23.62 -9.79 -7.48
CA ASP A 57 24.60 -9.13 -8.33
C ASP A 57 25.95 -9.87 -8.31
N SER A 58 26.96 -9.32 -8.99
CA SER A 58 28.31 -9.90 -9.02
C SER A 58 29.00 -9.95 -7.65
N GLU A 59 28.50 -9.19 -6.67
CA GLU A 59 29.03 -9.12 -5.31
C GLU A 59 28.18 -9.92 -4.32
N GLY A 60 27.07 -10.51 -4.77
CA GLY A 60 26.15 -11.32 -3.97
C GLY A 60 25.07 -10.51 -3.25
N ALA A 61 24.91 -9.22 -3.54
CA ALA A 61 23.83 -8.40 -3.02
C ALA A 61 22.53 -8.65 -3.80
N GLN A 62 21.40 -8.63 -3.10
CA GLN A 62 20.09 -8.87 -3.72
C GLN A 62 19.71 -7.71 -4.65
N LEU A 63 19.32 -8.02 -5.89
CA LEU A 63 18.73 -7.03 -6.78
C LEU A 63 17.25 -6.81 -6.45
N TRP A 64 16.74 -5.64 -6.84
CA TRP A 64 15.33 -5.33 -6.72
C TRP A 64 14.48 -6.26 -7.60
N CYS A 65 13.40 -6.78 -7.02
CA CYS A 65 12.37 -7.52 -7.73
C CYS A 65 10.97 -6.95 -7.41
N PRO A 66 9.98 -7.11 -8.30
CA PRO A 66 8.60 -6.63 -8.07
C PRO A 66 7.79 -7.54 -7.11
N ALA A 67 8.38 -7.96 -5.99
CA ALA A 67 7.73 -8.73 -4.93
C ALA A 67 6.78 -7.87 -4.07
N LEU A 68 5.96 -8.49 -3.23
CA LEU A 68 4.95 -7.82 -2.38
C LEU A 68 5.64 -7.24 -1.16
N ASP A 69 6.65 -6.43 -1.36
CA ASP A 69 7.44 -5.89 -0.29
C ASP A 69 7.83 -4.45 -0.61
N HIS A 70 7.28 -3.54 0.18
CA HIS A 70 7.60 -2.14 0.05
C HIS A 70 9.03 -1.84 0.49
N THR A 71 9.64 -2.63 1.40
CA THR A 71 10.99 -2.35 1.87
C THR A 71 12.01 -2.53 0.76
N LEU A 72 11.86 -3.55 -0.10
CA LEU A 72 12.72 -3.73 -1.28
C LEU A 72 12.72 -2.50 -2.20
N THR A 73 11.53 -1.91 -2.41
CA THR A 73 11.39 -0.73 -3.26
C THR A 73 11.91 0.53 -2.56
N LEU A 74 11.79 0.62 -1.24
CA LEU A 74 12.38 1.69 -0.45
C LEU A 74 13.91 1.61 -0.45
N ASP A 75 14.49 0.43 -0.24
CA ASP A 75 15.93 0.20 -0.24
C ASP A 75 16.53 0.52 -1.63
N MET A 76 15.84 0.13 -2.71
CA MET A 76 16.21 0.54 -4.07
C MET A 76 16.19 2.07 -4.23
N PHE A 77 15.12 2.73 -3.76
CA PHE A 77 14.96 4.17 -3.87
C PHE A 77 16.01 4.93 -3.06
N GLU A 78 16.33 4.45 -1.86
CA GLU A 78 17.37 4.98 -0.97
C GLU A 78 18.76 4.86 -1.62
N ASN A 79 19.12 3.67 -2.10
CA ASN A 79 20.39 3.44 -2.79
C ASN A 79 20.53 4.33 -4.05
N MET A 80 19.46 4.50 -4.82
CA MET A 80 19.46 5.36 -6.00
C MET A 80 19.65 6.84 -5.63
N LEU A 81 19.02 7.31 -4.56
CA LEU A 81 19.20 8.69 -4.09
C LEU A 81 20.59 8.91 -3.47
N GLY A 82 21.12 7.94 -2.73
CA GLY A 82 22.48 7.98 -2.20
C GLY A 82 23.53 8.06 -3.31
N SER A 83 23.38 7.28 -4.37
CA SER A 83 24.31 7.33 -5.52
C SER A 83 24.26 8.67 -6.26
N GLU A 84 23.06 9.23 -6.46
CA GLU A 84 22.89 10.51 -7.17
C GLU A 84 23.30 11.72 -6.33
N SER A 85 23.11 11.67 -5.01
CA SER A 85 23.53 12.73 -4.09
C SER A 85 25.03 12.69 -3.76
N GLY A 86 25.70 11.56 -4.02
CA GLY A 86 27.09 11.33 -3.62
C GLY A 86 27.26 11.06 -2.13
N ASP A 87 26.16 10.83 -1.40
CA ASP A 87 26.15 10.49 0.01
C ASP A 87 25.85 9.00 0.19
N SER A 88 26.89 8.22 0.53
CA SER A 88 26.76 6.78 0.77
C SER A 88 26.02 6.43 2.06
N GLY A 89 25.70 7.42 2.90
CA GLY A 89 24.90 7.27 4.12
C GLY A 89 23.56 8.02 4.04
N PHE A 90 23.02 8.18 2.82
CA PHE A 90 21.72 8.83 2.63
C PHE A 90 20.61 7.93 3.18
N ASP A 91 19.99 8.36 4.28
CA ASP A 91 18.81 7.70 4.85
C ASP A 91 17.52 8.40 4.38
N LEU A 92 16.45 7.62 4.21
CA LEU A 92 15.14 8.19 3.87
C LEU A 92 14.53 9.00 5.04
N PRO A 93 13.68 10.02 4.76
CA PRO A 93 13.15 10.92 5.79
C PRO A 93 12.32 10.26 6.90
N LEU A 94 11.55 9.21 6.60
CA LEU A 94 10.87 8.42 7.63
C LEU A 94 11.84 7.37 8.18
N PRO A 95 11.96 7.25 9.51
CA PRO A 95 12.76 6.21 10.15
C PRO A 95 12.36 4.80 9.73
N ASP A 96 13.36 3.92 9.60
CA ASP A 96 13.21 2.51 9.21
C ASP A 96 12.20 1.74 10.05
N PHE A 97 12.09 2.07 11.34
CA PHE A 97 11.11 1.40 12.21
C PHE A 97 9.66 1.68 11.76
N LEU A 98 9.37 2.88 11.21
CA LEU A 98 8.04 3.24 10.72
C LEU A 98 7.72 2.54 9.41
N THR A 99 8.70 2.44 8.53
CA THR A 99 8.55 1.78 7.22
C THR A 99 8.67 0.28 7.34
N GLY A 100 9.35 -0.25 8.35
CA GLY A 100 9.69 -1.66 8.46
C GLY A 100 10.96 -2.06 7.70
N GLN A 101 11.71 -1.10 7.11
CA GLN A 101 13.02 -1.34 6.50
C GLN A 101 13.99 -1.98 7.51
N GLY A 102 14.91 -2.82 7.02
CA GLY A 102 15.85 -3.59 7.85
C GLY A 102 15.26 -4.79 8.60
N ASN A 103 13.93 -5.01 8.57
CA ASN A 103 13.33 -6.22 9.15
C ASN A 103 13.30 -7.38 8.15
N GLU A 104 13.14 -8.61 8.64
CA GLU A 104 12.95 -9.81 7.83
C GLU A 104 11.58 -10.45 8.07
N GLY A 105 11.09 -11.17 7.05
CA GLY A 105 9.81 -11.89 7.11
C GLY A 105 8.61 -10.97 7.39
N PRO A 106 7.64 -11.39 8.23
CA PRO A 106 6.43 -10.60 8.47
C PRO A 106 6.68 -9.30 9.24
N GLY A 107 7.86 -9.13 9.85
CA GLY A 107 8.24 -7.94 10.61
C GLY A 107 8.14 -6.63 9.81
N ARG A 108 8.41 -6.72 8.50
CA ARG A 108 8.35 -5.60 7.53
C ARG A 108 6.99 -4.91 7.47
N TYR A 109 5.90 -5.65 7.75
CA TYR A 109 4.54 -5.17 7.54
C TYR A 109 3.86 -4.67 8.81
N TYR A 110 4.31 -5.06 10.00
CA TYR A 110 3.58 -4.78 11.23
C TYR A 110 3.38 -3.27 11.48
N MET A 111 4.45 -2.48 11.39
CA MET A 111 4.35 -1.04 11.64
C MET A 111 3.53 -0.30 10.57
N PRO A 112 3.73 -0.53 9.26
CA PRO A 112 2.85 -0.01 8.22
C PRO A 112 1.36 -0.37 8.44
N ILE A 113 1.06 -1.62 8.81
CA ILE A 113 -0.32 -2.06 9.11
C ILE A 113 -0.91 -1.29 10.30
N ILE A 114 -0.13 -1.08 11.36
CA ILE A 114 -0.55 -0.28 12.53
C ILE A 114 -0.86 1.16 12.10
N LEU A 115 0.00 1.78 11.28
CA LEU A 115 -0.22 3.12 10.74
C LEU A 115 -1.50 3.18 9.89
N CYS A 116 -1.75 2.20 9.02
CA CYS A 116 -3.02 2.08 8.28
C CYS A 116 -4.23 1.96 9.21
N GLY A 117 -4.10 1.22 10.30
CA GLY A 117 -5.11 1.10 11.35
C GLY A 117 -5.40 2.44 12.03
N LEU A 118 -4.36 3.18 12.42
CA LEU A 118 -4.49 4.51 13.03
C LEU A 118 -5.13 5.52 12.06
N LEU A 119 -4.70 5.53 10.80
CA LEU A 119 -5.30 6.38 9.76
C LEU A 119 -6.77 6.04 9.54
N THR A 120 -7.11 4.75 9.50
CA THR A 120 -8.49 4.31 9.36
C THR A 120 -9.33 4.69 10.57
N ALA A 121 -8.82 4.50 11.79
CA ALA A 121 -9.50 4.89 13.02
C ALA A 121 -9.76 6.41 13.04
N GLY A 122 -8.76 7.22 12.70
CA GLY A 122 -8.90 8.67 12.55
C GLY A 122 -9.96 9.04 11.51
N TRP A 123 -9.98 8.38 10.35
CA TRP A 123 -10.97 8.61 9.31
C TRP A 123 -12.39 8.24 9.75
N VAL A 124 -12.56 7.09 10.40
CA VAL A 124 -13.85 6.62 10.93
C VAL A 124 -14.35 7.58 12.00
N PHE A 125 -13.47 8.04 12.89
CA PHE A 125 -13.79 9.05 13.89
C PHE A 125 -14.23 10.38 13.26
N LEU A 126 -13.51 10.86 12.23
CA LEU A 126 -13.90 12.07 11.49
C LEU A 126 -15.25 11.92 10.78
N ASN A 127 -15.61 10.71 10.34
CA ASN A 127 -16.93 10.44 9.75
C ASN A 127 -18.08 10.48 10.78
N LEU A 128 -17.79 10.45 12.09
CA LEU A 128 -18.79 10.65 13.16
C LEU A 128 -19.04 12.13 13.44
N GLN A 129 -18.15 13.01 12.98
CA GLN A 129 -18.23 14.46 13.19
C GLN A 129 -19.14 15.14 12.15
N ALA A 130 -19.50 16.39 12.43
CA ALA A 130 -20.31 17.20 11.51
C ALA A 130 -19.59 17.38 10.15
N PRO A 131 -20.34 17.42 9.02
CA PRO A 131 -19.76 17.51 7.68
C PRO A 131 -18.89 18.77 7.48
N GLN A 132 -19.21 19.85 8.18
CA GLN A 132 -18.41 21.08 8.16
C GLN A 132 -17.03 20.90 8.78
N LEU A 133 -16.93 20.19 9.92
CA LEU A 133 -15.65 19.93 10.57
C LEU A 133 -14.79 19.01 9.71
N ARG A 134 -15.39 17.96 9.14
CA ARG A 134 -14.69 17.06 8.20
C ARG A 134 -14.09 17.82 7.02
N ARG A 135 -14.84 18.72 6.39
CA ARG A 135 -14.33 19.56 5.29
C ARG A 135 -13.18 20.45 5.74
N LYS A 136 -13.28 21.07 6.92
CA LYS A 136 -12.22 21.92 7.48
C LYS A 136 -10.94 21.13 7.77
N VAL A 137 -11.05 19.93 8.34
CA VAL A 137 -9.90 19.07 8.63
C VAL A 137 -9.21 18.61 7.34
N VAL A 138 -9.97 18.15 6.34
CA VAL A 138 -9.42 17.72 5.06
C VAL A 138 -8.75 18.88 4.33
N LEU A 139 -9.40 20.05 4.28
CA LEU A 139 -8.83 21.25 3.67
C LEU A 139 -7.56 21.70 4.43
N GLY A 140 -7.60 21.70 5.75
CA GLY A 140 -6.47 22.06 6.60
C GLY A 140 -5.28 21.13 6.38
N GLY A 141 -5.51 19.82 6.28
CA GLY A 141 -4.46 18.84 5.95
C GLY A 141 -3.85 19.07 4.57
N LEU A 142 -4.66 19.36 3.57
CA LEU A 142 -4.18 19.66 2.21
C LEU A 142 -3.38 20.96 2.18
N ILE A 143 -3.85 22.01 2.85
CA ILE A 143 -3.11 23.27 2.99
C ILE A 143 -1.79 23.03 3.72
N ALA A 144 -1.77 22.23 4.79
CA ALA A 144 -0.55 21.90 5.52
C ALA A 144 0.46 21.17 4.64
N LEU A 145 0.05 20.18 3.84
CA LEU A 145 0.91 19.51 2.86
C LEU A 145 1.48 20.48 1.82
N ILE A 146 0.65 21.38 1.29
CA ILE A 146 1.09 22.39 0.33
C ILE A 146 2.09 23.36 0.98
N LEU A 147 1.80 23.85 2.19
CA LEU A 147 2.69 24.75 2.93
C LEU A 147 3.97 24.06 3.38
N PHE A 148 3.95 22.75 3.66
CA PHE A 148 5.17 22.01 3.96
C PHE A 148 6.07 21.93 2.73
N LEU A 149 5.50 21.65 1.55
CA LEU A 149 6.24 21.57 0.28
C LEU A 149 6.72 22.96 -0.18
N ALA A 150 5.79 23.89 -0.41
CA ALA A 150 6.08 25.22 -0.95
C ALA A 150 6.65 26.17 0.11
N GLY A 151 6.25 26.02 1.37
CA GLY A 151 6.74 26.89 2.45
C GLY A 151 8.21 26.65 2.76
N ARG A 152 8.74 25.42 2.60
CA ARG A 152 10.20 25.18 2.72
C ARG A 152 10.99 26.03 1.72
N LEU A 153 10.55 26.04 0.45
CA LEU A 153 11.13 26.89 -0.59
C LEU A 153 10.99 28.37 -0.26
N LEU A 154 9.77 28.82 0.04
CA LEU A 154 9.48 30.24 0.26
C LEU A 154 10.20 30.79 1.49
N LEU A 155 10.28 30.03 2.58
CA LEU A 155 10.98 30.45 3.80
C LEU A 155 12.50 30.46 3.57
N GLY A 156 13.06 29.45 2.90
CA GLY A 156 14.48 29.41 2.55
C GLY A 156 14.88 30.59 1.67
N TRP A 157 14.11 30.83 0.61
CA TRP A 157 14.28 31.98 -0.28
C TRP A 157 14.11 33.32 0.44
N PHE A 158 13.05 33.48 1.23
CA PHE A 158 12.79 34.72 1.97
C PHE A 158 13.92 35.02 2.94
N TRP A 159 14.44 34.01 3.64
CA TRP A 159 15.58 34.17 4.52
C TRP A 159 16.86 34.51 3.76
N GLY A 160 17.14 33.85 2.63
CA GLY A 160 18.27 34.16 1.77
C GLY A 160 18.25 35.60 1.24
N MET A 161 17.08 36.08 0.80
CA MET A 161 16.89 37.48 0.40
C MET A 161 17.14 38.46 1.56
N LEU A 162 16.73 38.11 2.78
CA LEU A 162 16.95 38.94 3.97
C LEU A 162 18.44 38.98 4.39
N THR A 163 19.17 37.88 4.24
CA THR A 163 20.60 37.82 4.61
C THR A 163 21.49 38.49 3.59
N ASP A 164 21.20 38.30 2.30
CA ASP A 164 22.00 38.84 1.20
C ASP A 164 21.59 40.27 0.80
N TRP A 165 20.44 40.76 1.30
CA TRP A 165 19.85 42.06 0.97
C TRP A 165 19.63 42.32 -0.53
N GLU A 166 19.47 41.25 -1.31
CA GLU A 166 19.25 41.29 -2.75
C GLU A 166 17.94 40.60 -3.14
N LEU A 167 17.16 41.24 -4.01
CA LEU A 167 15.94 40.64 -4.56
C LEU A 167 16.31 39.74 -5.75
N TYR A 168 16.18 38.43 -5.58
CA TYR A 168 16.33 37.44 -6.64
C TYR A 168 15.18 36.44 -6.64
N LEU A 169 15.06 35.64 -7.70
CA LEU A 169 14.01 34.61 -7.81
C LEU A 169 14.40 33.35 -7.01
N PRO A 170 13.43 32.62 -6.43
CA PRO A 170 13.70 31.43 -5.61
C PRO A 170 14.38 30.29 -6.38
N ILE A 171 14.25 30.27 -7.71
CA ILE A 171 14.89 29.31 -8.60
C ILE A 171 15.80 30.11 -9.52
N SER A 172 17.09 29.78 -9.51
CA SER A 172 18.09 30.43 -10.35
C SER A 172 19.13 29.41 -10.82
N SER A 173 19.85 29.74 -11.88
CA SER A 173 20.97 28.93 -12.37
C SER A 173 22.21 29.01 -11.49
N ASP A 174 22.28 30.01 -10.60
CA ASP A 174 23.37 30.18 -9.66
C ASP A 174 23.13 29.28 -8.44
N VAL A 175 24.03 28.32 -8.22
CA VAL A 175 23.91 27.30 -7.16
C VAL A 175 23.75 27.95 -5.79
N SER A 176 24.43 29.07 -5.54
CA SER A 176 24.38 29.77 -4.25
C SER A 176 23.02 30.41 -3.95
N ARG A 177 22.21 30.67 -4.99
CA ARG A 177 20.91 31.35 -4.91
C ARG A 177 19.76 30.42 -5.27
N ASN A 178 20.03 29.15 -5.52
CA ASN A 178 19.02 28.18 -5.92
C ASN A 178 18.42 27.51 -4.69
N HIS A 179 17.24 27.95 -4.27
CA HIS A 179 16.54 27.36 -3.12
C HIS A 179 15.73 26.12 -3.49
N ALA A 180 15.75 25.70 -4.76
CA ALA A 180 15.02 24.51 -5.22
C ALA A 180 15.45 23.21 -4.50
N GLU A 181 16.71 23.15 -4.04
CA GLU A 181 17.23 22.03 -3.27
C GLU A 181 16.43 21.78 -1.97
N THR A 182 15.85 22.84 -1.39
CA THR A 182 15.02 22.70 -0.18
C THR A 182 13.73 21.89 -0.38
N LEU A 183 13.30 21.67 -1.64
CA LEU A 183 12.17 20.81 -1.99
C LEU A 183 12.52 19.32 -2.02
N VAL A 184 13.81 18.95 -2.07
CA VAL A 184 14.22 17.54 -2.16
C VAL A 184 13.68 16.79 -0.95
N TYR A 185 13.90 17.29 0.26
CA TYR A 185 13.42 16.63 1.49
C TYR A 185 11.90 16.35 1.51
N PRO A 186 11.00 17.34 1.35
CA PRO A 186 9.56 17.08 1.35
C PRO A 186 9.12 16.20 0.18
N LEU A 187 9.79 16.27 -0.97
CA LEU A 187 9.47 15.42 -2.12
C LEU A 187 9.86 13.97 -1.87
N VAL A 188 11.04 13.70 -1.32
CA VAL A 188 11.48 12.36 -0.92
C VAL A 188 10.54 11.79 0.15
N LEU A 189 10.14 12.60 1.14
CA LEU A 189 9.16 12.19 2.16
C LEU A 189 7.82 11.76 1.52
N TYR A 190 7.30 12.53 0.56
CA TYR A 190 6.05 12.19 -0.11
C TYR A 190 6.18 10.94 -0.98
N THR A 191 7.30 10.77 -1.68
CA THR A 191 7.57 9.56 -2.45
C THR A 191 7.68 8.33 -1.54
N GLN A 192 8.36 8.44 -0.40
CA GLN A 192 8.46 7.35 0.59
C GLN A 192 7.09 6.95 1.13
N ILE A 193 6.27 7.93 1.54
CA ILE A 193 4.88 7.68 1.98
C ILE A 193 4.07 7.05 0.85
N PHE A 194 4.25 7.51 -0.39
CA PHE A 194 3.54 6.99 -1.56
C PHE A 194 3.90 5.52 -1.83
N ILE A 195 5.19 5.15 -1.76
CA ILE A 195 5.64 3.77 -1.92
C ILE A 195 4.96 2.88 -0.88
N VAL A 196 5.08 3.21 0.42
CA VAL A 196 4.43 2.43 1.49
C VAL A 196 2.91 2.36 1.27
N ALA A 197 2.28 3.49 0.96
CA ALA A 197 0.84 3.54 0.74
C ALA A 197 0.40 2.65 -0.42
N LEU A 198 1.16 2.58 -1.52
CA LEU A 198 0.86 1.78 -2.71
C LEU A 198 0.78 0.28 -2.37
N PHE A 199 1.77 -0.25 -1.63
CA PHE A 199 1.77 -1.65 -1.21
C PHE A 199 0.72 -1.94 -0.13
N MET A 200 0.39 -0.94 0.71
CA MET A 200 -0.62 -1.05 1.76
C MET A 200 -2.05 -0.77 1.28
N ILE A 201 -2.30 -0.45 0.00
CA ILE A 201 -3.66 -0.17 -0.52
C ILE A 201 -4.65 -1.29 -0.15
N PRO A 202 -4.34 -2.60 -0.33
CA PRO A 202 -5.26 -3.67 0.01
C PRO A 202 -5.68 -3.64 1.49
N VAL A 203 -4.73 -3.41 2.39
CA VAL A 203 -4.98 -3.34 3.85
C VAL A 203 -5.76 -2.08 4.19
N TRP A 204 -5.30 -0.92 3.73
CA TRP A 204 -5.94 0.36 4.05
C TRP A 204 -7.38 0.39 3.55
N THR A 205 -7.61 0.13 2.26
CA THR A 205 -8.96 0.14 1.69
C THR A 205 -9.86 -0.93 2.30
N GLY A 206 -9.30 -2.09 2.67
CA GLY A 206 -10.01 -3.16 3.37
C GLY A 206 -10.46 -2.73 4.76
N MET A 207 -9.57 -2.13 5.56
CA MET A 207 -9.90 -1.57 6.87
C MET A 207 -10.96 -0.47 6.77
N MET A 208 -10.82 0.46 5.81
CA MET A 208 -11.84 1.48 5.54
C MET A 208 -13.20 0.87 5.14
N GLY A 209 -13.20 -0.25 4.41
CA GLY A 209 -14.40 -0.98 4.06
C GLY A 209 -15.09 -1.63 5.24
N ILE A 210 -14.34 -2.33 6.10
CA ILE A 210 -14.85 -3.02 7.29
C ILE A 210 -15.45 -2.01 8.28
N TRP A 211 -14.68 -1.00 8.67
CA TRP A 211 -15.12 -0.01 9.67
C TRP A 211 -16.07 1.05 9.10
N GLY A 212 -15.96 1.33 7.80
CA GLY A 212 -16.87 2.22 7.08
C GLY A 212 -18.19 1.57 6.67
N LEU A 213 -18.34 0.24 6.85
CA LEU A 213 -19.44 -0.57 6.33
C LEU A 213 -19.67 -0.34 4.83
N SER A 214 -18.60 -0.34 4.05
CA SER A 214 -18.61 0.02 2.62
C SER A 214 -18.23 -1.18 1.73
N ARG A 215 -19.23 -1.73 1.03
CA ARG A 215 -19.02 -2.79 0.03
C ARG A 215 -18.08 -2.36 -1.09
N ARG A 216 -18.15 -1.09 -1.49
CA ARG A 216 -17.26 -0.53 -2.53
C ARG A 216 -15.80 -0.59 -2.12
N MET A 217 -15.49 -0.22 -0.87
CA MET A 217 -14.11 -0.22 -0.37
C MET A 217 -13.56 -1.64 -0.18
N ILE A 218 -14.41 -2.59 0.23
CA ILE A 218 -14.04 -4.02 0.26
C ILE A 218 -13.73 -4.51 -1.16
N GLY A 219 -14.52 -4.11 -2.16
CA GLY A 219 -14.25 -4.40 -3.56
C GLY A 219 -12.91 -3.86 -4.07
N TRP A 220 -12.52 -2.65 -3.65
CA TRP A 220 -11.19 -2.09 -3.96
C TRP A 220 -10.05 -2.87 -3.33
N SER A 221 -10.19 -3.28 -2.07
CA SER A 221 -9.19 -4.11 -1.36
C SER A 221 -8.99 -5.44 -2.08
N LEU A 222 -10.07 -6.14 -2.41
CA LEU A 222 -10.02 -7.40 -3.14
C LEU A 222 -9.49 -7.21 -4.57
N GLY A 223 -9.96 -6.19 -5.28
CA GLY A 223 -9.52 -5.88 -6.64
C GLY A 223 -8.03 -5.58 -6.71
N THR A 224 -7.50 -4.77 -5.79
CA THR A 224 -6.06 -4.45 -5.73
C THR A 224 -5.21 -5.66 -5.35
N THR A 225 -5.69 -6.51 -4.44
CA THR A 225 -5.04 -7.79 -4.13
C THR A 225 -4.97 -8.69 -5.37
N LEU A 226 -6.07 -8.83 -6.12
CA LEU A 226 -6.11 -9.64 -7.33
C LEU A 226 -5.24 -9.07 -8.45
N VAL A 227 -5.20 -7.75 -8.62
CA VAL A 227 -4.31 -7.09 -9.57
C VAL A 227 -2.86 -7.39 -9.22
N TYR A 228 -2.48 -7.27 -7.95
CA TYR A 228 -1.13 -7.59 -7.50
C TYR A 228 -0.76 -9.05 -7.82
N LEU A 229 -1.62 -10.00 -7.44
CA LEU A 229 -1.40 -11.42 -7.72
C LEU A 229 -1.38 -11.72 -9.22
N GLY A 230 -2.23 -11.06 -10.02
CA GLY A 230 -2.26 -11.23 -11.47
C GLY A 230 -0.98 -10.72 -12.14
N ILE A 231 -0.46 -9.57 -11.71
CA ILE A 231 0.83 -9.04 -12.18
C ILE A 231 1.95 -9.98 -11.77
N HIS A 232 1.99 -10.41 -10.50
CA HIS A 232 3.01 -11.34 -10.01
C HIS A 232 3.00 -12.66 -10.79
N ALA A 233 1.81 -13.25 -11.02
CA ALA A 233 1.65 -14.48 -11.81
C ALA A 233 2.07 -14.30 -13.27
N LEU A 234 1.78 -13.14 -13.88
CA LEU A 234 2.17 -12.84 -15.26
C LEU A 234 3.69 -12.69 -15.38
N LEU A 235 4.31 -11.94 -14.47
CA LEU A 235 5.75 -11.68 -14.48
C LEU A 235 6.59 -12.89 -14.06
N SER A 236 6.00 -13.86 -13.37
CA SER A 236 6.65 -15.11 -12.96
C SER A 236 6.46 -16.26 -13.95
N PHE A 237 5.78 -16.02 -15.08
CA PHE A 237 5.56 -17.04 -16.11
C PHE A 237 6.85 -17.33 -16.89
N GLU A 238 7.15 -18.61 -17.11
CA GLU A 238 8.42 -19.06 -17.73
C GLU A 238 8.70 -18.38 -19.07
N ALA A 239 7.68 -18.23 -19.93
CA ALA A 239 7.86 -17.58 -21.22
C ALA A 239 8.24 -16.08 -21.12
N VAL A 240 7.93 -15.43 -20.00
CA VAL A 240 8.33 -14.04 -19.72
C VAL A 240 9.72 -14.00 -19.10
N THR A 241 10.02 -14.90 -18.14
CA THR A 241 11.31 -14.92 -17.42
C THR A 241 12.49 -15.28 -18.33
N VAL A 242 12.26 -15.96 -19.45
CA VAL A 242 13.28 -16.18 -20.50
C VAL A 242 13.81 -14.87 -21.10
N TYR A 243 12.98 -13.82 -21.14
CA TYR A 243 13.35 -12.52 -21.71
C TYR A 243 13.62 -11.46 -20.63
N PHE A 244 12.91 -11.52 -19.51
CA PHE A 244 13.00 -10.58 -18.41
C PHE A 244 13.17 -11.33 -17.09
N ASP A 245 14.41 -11.55 -16.68
CA ASP A 245 14.67 -12.07 -15.33
C ASP A 245 14.48 -10.94 -14.32
N LEU A 246 13.31 -10.96 -13.67
CA LEU A 246 12.91 -10.01 -12.65
C LEU A 246 13.13 -10.55 -11.23
N GLY A 247 13.74 -11.73 -11.06
CA GLY A 247 14.01 -12.30 -9.74
C GLY A 247 12.77 -12.65 -8.92
N LEU A 248 11.61 -12.84 -9.55
CA LEU A 248 10.42 -13.32 -8.86
C LEU A 248 10.49 -14.83 -8.66
N ARG A 249 10.02 -15.32 -7.51
CA ARG A 249 9.90 -16.76 -7.29
C ARG A 249 8.80 -17.31 -8.20
N PRO A 250 9.11 -18.23 -9.13
CA PRO A 250 8.09 -18.78 -10.01
C PRO A 250 7.03 -19.51 -9.18
N ILE A 251 5.76 -19.22 -9.45
CA ILE A 251 4.69 -20.07 -8.95
C ILE A 251 4.92 -21.42 -9.62
N SER A 252 5.21 -22.44 -8.82
CA SER A 252 5.44 -23.79 -9.35
C SER A 252 4.29 -24.11 -10.30
N PRO A 253 4.56 -24.30 -11.61
CA PRO A 253 3.50 -24.55 -12.56
C PRO A 253 2.76 -25.77 -12.03
N GLN A 254 1.44 -25.66 -11.85
CA GLN A 254 0.66 -26.85 -11.53
C GLN A 254 0.85 -27.92 -12.61
N ILE A 255 1.31 -27.53 -13.81
CA ILE A 255 1.87 -28.39 -14.85
C ILE A 255 3.14 -29.09 -14.33
N SER A 256 2.95 -30.14 -13.56
CA SER A 256 3.96 -31.17 -13.37
C SER A 256 4.32 -31.78 -14.74
N ASN A 257 5.56 -32.27 -14.90
CA ASN A 257 5.95 -33.10 -16.05
C ASN A 257 5.05 -34.33 -16.25
N GLU A 258 4.21 -34.66 -15.26
CA GLU A 258 3.19 -35.71 -15.30
C GLU A 258 1.78 -35.17 -15.59
N MET A 259 1.62 -34.02 -16.27
CA MET A 259 0.30 -33.48 -16.65
C MET A 259 0.09 -33.42 -18.16
N VAL A 260 -1.06 -33.92 -18.60
CA VAL A 260 -1.54 -33.96 -19.99
C VAL A 260 -2.51 -32.80 -20.24
N LEU A 261 -2.71 -32.45 -21.51
CA LEU A 261 -3.75 -31.50 -21.96
C LEU A 261 -3.49 -30.07 -21.49
N GLY A 262 -2.25 -29.59 -21.67
CA GLY A 262 -1.86 -28.23 -21.32
C GLY A 262 -1.88 -27.94 -19.81
N GLY A 263 -1.71 -28.97 -18.97
CA GLY A 263 -1.70 -28.84 -17.52
C GLY A 263 -3.05 -28.98 -16.83
N LEU A 264 -4.09 -29.42 -17.54
CA LEU A 264 -5.45 -29.52 -17.02
C LEU A 264 -5.76 -30.88 -16.35
N VAL A 265 -5.05 -31.95 -16.71
CA VAL A 265 -5.31 -33.30 -16.20
C VAL A 265 -3.98 -34.01 -15.89
N SER A 266 -3.87 -34.72 -14.76
CA SER A 266 -2.68 -35.52 -14.49
C SER A 266 -2.61 -36.77 -15.40
N GLU A 267 -1.40 -37.22 -15.74
CA GLU A 267 -1.15 -38.44 -16.52
C GLU A 267 -1.75 -39.68 -15.87
N THR A 268 -1.88 -39.70 -14.55
CA THR A 268 -2.47 -40.81 -13.80
C THR A 268 -4.00 -40.81 -13.84
N ILE A 269 -4.64 -39.65 -14.04
CA ILE A 269 -6.10 -39.49 -14.11
C ILE A 269 -6.62 -39.59 -15.56
N TRP A 270 -5.83 -39.12 -16.54
CA TRP A 270 -6.18 -39.15 -17.96
C TRP A 270 -6.68 -40.51 -18.49
N PRO A 271 -6.01 -41.65 -18.23
CA PRO A 271 -6.50 -42.94 -18.70
C PRO A 271 -7.85 -43.32 -18.07
N LEU A 272 -8.17 -42.88 -16.85
CA LEU A 272 -9.45 -43.17 -16.19
C LEU A 272 -10.61 -42.41 -16.82
N LEU A 273 -10.37 -41.22 -17.39
CA LEU A 273 -11.39 -40.45 -18.11
C LEU A 273 -11.70 -41.01 -19.50
N LEU A 274 -10.76 -41.74 -20.11
CA LEU A 274 -10.97 -42.42 -21.40
C LEU A 274 -11.67 -43.79 -21.25
N MET A 275 -11.78 -44.29 -20.02
CA MET A 275 -12.42 -45.58 -19.70
C MET A 275 -13.91 -45.45 -19.32
N ALA A 276 -14.42 -44.22 -19.18
CA ALA A 276 -15.84 -43.91 -18.97
C ALA A 276 -16.51 -43.51 -20.30
#